data_AF-A0A8B9NFG6-F1
#
_entry.id   AF-A0A8B9NFG6-F1
#
_cell.length_a   1.000
_cell.length_b   1.000
_cell.length_c   1.000
_cell.angle_alpha   90.00
_cell.angle_beta   90.00
_cell.angle_gamma   90.00
#
_symmetry.space_group_name_H-M   'P 1'
#
loop_
_entity.id
_entity.type
_entity.pdbx_description
1 polymer ?
#
loop_
_entity_poly.entity_id
_entity_poly.type
_entity_poly.pdbx_seq_one_letter_code
_entity_poly.pdbx_strand_id
1 'polypeptide(L)'
;MANVLSPCLLLVLLLLVPALSAPHERGLIFNLDTGELCLQSAQCKSGCCHRHSGLSLARCAPKAAEFQKCSPKSLYGVYYECPCESGLNCDVDKTIVGSITNSDFGICKDPRSSNGSR
;
A
#
# COMPACT_ATOMS: atom_id res chain seq x y z
N MET A 1 8.61 -22.48 54.82
CA MET A 1 9.23 -21.89 53.62
C MET A 1 8.28 -22.12 52.43
N ALA A 2 7.16 -21.41 52.35
CA ALA A 2 6.15 -21.60 51.30
C ALA A 2 5.62 -20.28 50.69
N ASN A 3 5.86 -19.13 51.34
CA ASN A 3 5.36 -17.83 50.89
C ASN A 3 6.27 -17.06 49.92
N VAL A 4 7.50 -17.54 49.66
CA VAL A 4 8.43 -16.86 48.74
C VAL A 4 8.25 -17.34 47.29
N LEU A 5 7.66 -18.53 47.10
CA LEU A 5 7.37 -19.07 45.77
C LEU A 5 6.30 -18.27 45.02
N SER A 6 5.29 -17.74 45.72
CA SER A 6 4.18 -16.98 45.13
C SER A 6 4.59 -15.64 44.48
N PRO A 7 5.33 -14.74 45.16
CA PRO A 7 5.76 -13.48 44.57
C PRO A 7 6.78 -13.66 43.44
N CYS A 8 7.65 -14.67 43.52
CA CYS A 8 8.57 -14.99 42.43
C CYS A 8 7.84 -15.52 41.18
N LEU A 9 6.80 -16.35 41.35
CA LEU A 9 5.98 -16.81 40.22
C LEU A 9 5.24 -15.66 39.54
N LEU A 10 4.70 -14.74 40.34
CA LEU A 10 4.02 -13.53 39.85
C LEU A 10 4.98 -12.59 39.10
N LEU A 11 6.21 -12.42 39.60
CA LEU A 11 7.23 -11.59 38.94
C LEU A 11 7.66 -12.19 37.61
N VAL A 12 7.84 -13.52 37.54
CA VAL A 12 8.13 -14.24 36.30
C VAL A 12 6.98 -14.08 35.31
N LEU A 13 5.72 -14.21 35.74
CA LEU A 13 4.55 -14.05 34.87
C LEU A 13 4.46 -12.63 34.27
N LEU A 14 4.72 -11.59 35.08
CA LEU A 14 4.70 -10.18 34.65
C LEU A 14 5.82 -9.85 33.65
N LEU A 15 6.97 -10.51 33.75
CA LEU A 15 8.09 -10.34 32.83
C LEU A 15 7.94 -11.13 31.51
N LEU A 16 7.04 -12.12 31.44
CA LEU A 16 6.74 -12.85 30.20
C LEU A 16 5.76 -12.10 29.29
N VAL A 17 4.93 -11.19 29.81
CA VAL A 17 3.91 -10.47 29.02
C VAL A 17 4.49 -9.56 27.93
N PRO A 18 5.59 -8.80 28.13
CA PRO A 18 6.16 -7.97 27.06
C PRO A 18 6.87 -8.77 25.96
N ALA A 19 7.19 -10.05 26.16
CA ALA A 19 7.90 -10.85 25.17
C ALA A 19 7.00 -11.36 24.02
N LEU A 20 5.67 -11.16 24.11
CA LEU A 20 4.72 -11.47 23.03
C LEU A 20 4.47 -10.29 22.09
N SER A 21 5.25 -9.21 22.14
CA SER A 21 5.29 -8.27 21.03
C SER A 21 5.72 -9.05 19.79
N ALA A 22 4.74 -9.28 18.92
CA ALA A 22 4.78 -10.22 17.81
C ALA A 22 6.12 -10.17 17.08
N PRO A 23 6.69 -11.33 16.70
CA PRO A 23 7.77 -11.32 15.71
C PRO A 23 7.17 -10.70 14.44
N HIS A 24 7.45 -9.42 14.17
CA HIS A 24 7.26 -8.87 12.83
C HIS A 24 8.45 -9.26 11.95
N GLU A 25 8.78 -10.55 11.96
CA GLU A 25 9.47 -11.21 10.85
C GLU A 25 8.41 -11.50 9.78
N ARG A 26 7.74 -10.45 9.29
CA ARG A 26 6.76 -10.57 8.21
C ARG A 26 7.48 -10.25 6.91
N GLY A 27 8.20 -11.26 6.42
CA GLY A 27 8.55 -11.34 5.01
C GLY A 27 7.31 -11.07 4.16
N LEU A 28 7.50 -10.34 3.05
CA LEU A 28 6.48 -9.80 2.15
C LEU A 28 5.19 -10.64 2.18
N ILE A 29 4.19 -10.20 2.95
CA ILE A 29 2.91 -10.89 3.00
C ILE A 29 2.20 -10.57 1.69
N PHE A 30 2.20 -11.51 0.76
CA PHE A 30 1.40 -11.41 -0.46
C PHE A 30 -0.09 -11.60 -0.12
N ASN A 31 -0.97 -11.02 -0.95
CA ASN A 31 -2.43 -11.01 -0.77
C ASN A 31 -2.95 -10.18 0.41
N LEU A 32 -2.35 -9.01 0.66
CA LEU A 32 -2.88 -8.03 1.61
C LEU A 32 -4.21 -7.43 1.13
N ASP A 33 -5.09 -7.18 2.08
CA ASP A 33 -6.37 -6.50 1.91
C ASP A 33 -6.21 -4.96 1.97
N THR A 34 -7.25 -4.24 1.54
CA THR A 34 -7.24 -2.77 1.52
C THR A 34 -7.04 -2.21 2.93
N GLY A 35 -6.13 -1.26 3.09
CA GLY A 35 -5.81 -0.61 4.37
C GLY A 35 -4.64 -1.25 5.14
N GLU A 36 -4.17 -2.43 4.74
CA GLU A 36 -2.99 -3.05 5.36
C GLU A 36 -1.68 -2.39 4.91
N LEU A 37 -0.63 -2.47 5.73
CA LEU A 37 0.69 -1.94 5.39
C LEU A 37 1.31 -2.73 4.23
N CYS A 38 1.86 -2.00 3.25
CA CYS A 38 2.54 -2.59 2.11
C CYS A 38 3.85 -1.85 1.82
N LEU A 39 4.81 -2.57 1.22
CA LEU A 39 6.04 -1.99 0.67
C LEU A 39 6.07 -2.04 -0.86
N GLN A 40 5.19 -2.83 -1.46
CA GLN A 40 5.16 -3.09 -2.90
C GLN A 40 3.73 -3.44 -3.33
N SER A 41 3.29 -2.90 -4.46
CA SER A 41 1.94 -3.12 -5.00
C SER A 41 1.62 -4.59 -5.27
N ALA A 42 2.62 -5.42 -5.57
CA ALA A 42 2.47 -6.86 -5.76
C ALA A 42 2.00 -7.60 -4.49
N GLN A 43 2.14 -6.99 -3.31
CA GLN A 43 1.69 -7.58 -2.06
C GLN A 43 0.16 -7.41 -1.89
N CYS A 44 -0.45 -6.39 -2.49
CA CYS A 44 -1.88 -6.07 -2.33
C CYS A 44 -2.75 -6.84 -3.34
N LYS A 45 -3.90 -7.38 -2.92
CA LYS A 45 -4.89 -7.98 -3.83
C LYS A 45 -5.39 -7.00 -4.89
N SER A 46 -5.55 -5.73 -4.51
CA SER A 46 -5.92 -4.65 -5.43
C SER A 46 -4.84 -4.35 -6.48
N GLY A 47 -3.58 -4.70 -6.19
CA GLY A 47 -2.42 -4.37 -7.00
C GLY A 47 -2.01 -2.89 -6.90
N CYS A 48 -2.40 -2.17 -5.85
CA CYS A 48 -1.90 -0.80 -5.58
C CYS A 48 -1.47 -0.65 -4.11
N CYS A 49 -0.22 -0.22 -3.92
CA CYS A 49 0.32 0.25 -2.66
C CYS A 49 0.43 1.78 -2.68
N HIS A 50 -0.39 2.46 -1.87
CA HIS A 50 -0.57 3.91 -1.89
C HIS A 50 0.07 4.58 -0.67
N ARG A 51 0.74 5.71 -0.88
CA ARG A 51 1.29 6.57 0.18
C ARG A 51 0.86 8.01 -0.03
N HIS A 52 0.62 8.73 1.05
CA HIS A 52 0.15 10.12 0.96
C HIS A 52 1.30 11.12 0.70
N SER A 53 2.49 10.82 1.20
CA SER A 53 3.70 11.64 1.05
C SER A 53 4.96 10.78 1.03
N GLY A 54 6.11 11.36 0.66
CA GLY A 54 7.39 10.63 0.53
C GLY A 54 7.91 10.00 1.82
N LEU A 55 7.43 10.47 2.98
CA LEU A 55 7.80 9.97 4.31
C LEU A 55 6.66 9.17 4.98
N SER A 56 5.48 9.11 4.37
CA SER A 56 4.34 8.39 4.94
C SER A 56 4.44 6.89 4.71
N LEU A 57 3.90 6.10 5.65
CA LEU A 57 3.73 4.66 5.49
C LEU A 57 2.72 4.36 4.39
N ALA A 58 3.08 3.45 3.50
CA ALA A 58 2.22 3.02 2.40
C ALA A 58 1.24 1.92 2.86
N ARG A 59 0.03 1.96 2.31
CA ARG A 59 -1.04 0.99 2.57
C ARG A 59 -1.71 0.56 1.28
N CYS A 60 -2.26 -0.65 1.27
CA CYS A 60 -3.01 -1.14 0.12
C CYS A 60 -4.25 -0.29 -0.10
N ALA A 61 -4.50 0.10 -1.34
CA ALA A 61 -5.62 0.94 -1.75
C ALA A 61 -6.30 0.37 -3.00
N PRO A 62 -7.59 0.69 -3.25
CA PRO A 62 -8.24 0.34 -4.51
C PRO A 62 -7.57 1.08 -5.68
N LYS A 63 -7.65 0.50 -6.87
CA LYS A 63 -7.25 1.18 -8.11
C LYS A 63 -8.25 2.29 -8.44
N ALA A 64 -7.80 3.26 -9.24
CA ALA A 64 -8.63 4.38 -9.64
C ALA A 64 -9.68 3.93 -10.67
N ALA A 65 -10.95 4.23 -10.41
CA ALA A 65 -12.04 3.99 -11.34
C ALA A 65 -12.08 5.05 -12.45
N GLU A 66 -12.99 4.91 -13.41
CA GLU A 66 -13.16 5.91 -14.48
C GLU A 66 -13.45 7.30 -13.90
N PHE A 67 -12.86 8.33 -14.52
CA PHE A 67 -12.91 9.74 -14.10
C PHE A 67 -12.24 10.07 -12.74
N GLN A 68 -11.61 9.10 -12.08
CA GLN A 68 -10.82 9.34 -10.89
C GLN A 68 -9.38 9.73 -11.22
N LYS A 69 -8.74 10.42 -10.26
CA LYS A 69 -7.33 10.80 -10.33
C LYS A 69 -6.45 9.55 -10.29
N CYS A 70 -5.40 9.55 -11.10
CA CYS A 70 -4.50 8.42 -11.23
C CYS A 70 -3.04 8.84 -11.43
N SER A 71 -2.13 7.90 -11.21
CA SER A 71 -0.74 7.99 -11.66
C SER A 71 -0.48 6.90 -12.71
N PRO A 72 0.35 7.16 -13.74
CA PRO A 72 0.78 6.13 -14.66
C PRO A 72 1.60 5.07 -13.91
N LYS A 73 1.53 3.83 -14.40
CA LYS A 73 2.30 2.71 -13.83
C LYS A 73 3.79 3.06 -13.78
N SER A 74 4.42 2.80 -12.64
CA SER A 74 5.83 3.07 -12.37
C SER A 74 6.55 1.83 -11.87
N LEU A 75 7.85 1.73 -12.17
CA LEU A 75 8.71 0.65 -11.71
C LEU A 75 8.90 0.64 -10.19
N TYR A 76 8.72 1.77 -9.50
CA TYR A 76 8.83 1.81 -8.03
C TYR A 76 7.75 0.97 -7.35
N GLY A 77 6.57 0.84 -7.98
CA GLY A 77 5.47 0.03 -7.49
C GLY A 77 4.87 0.49 -6.15
N VAL A 78 5.13 1.73 -5.75
CA VAL A 78 4.43 2.45 -4.68
C VAL A 78 4.03 3.81 -5.22
N TYR A 79 2.77 4.20 -5.02
CA TYR A 79 2.14 5.31 -5.74
C TYR A 79 1.63 6.40 -4.79
N TYR A 80 1.67 7.65 -5.24
CA TYR A 80 0.93 8.76 -4.61
C TYR A 80 -0.54 8.79 -5.01
N GLU A 81 -0.86 8.28 -6.20
CA GLU A 81 -2.23 8.12 -6.70
C GLU A 81 -2.28 6.76 -7.39
N CYS A 82 -3.26 5.92 -7.07
CA CYS A 82 -3.29 4.58 -7.62
C CYS A 82 -3.46 4.57 -9.15
N PRO A 83 -2.88 3.57 -9.85
CA PRO A 83 -3.13 3.39 -11.27
C PRO A 83 -4.59 3.00 -11.50
N CYS A 84 -5.06 3.20 -12.73
CA CYS A 84 -6.43 2.87 -13.10
C CYS A 84 -6.72 1.36 -13.04
N GLU A 85 -8.01 1.04 -12.92
CA GLU A 85 -8.54 -0.31 -13.10
C GLU A 85 -8.22 -0.87 -14.50
N SER A 86 -8.29 -2.19 -14.61
CA SER A 86 -8.01 -2.89 -15.86
C SER A 86 -8.99 -2.44 -16.96
N GLY A 87 -8.46 -2.02 -18.11
CA GLY A 87 -9.25 -1.53 -19.24
C GLY A 87 -9.30 -0.01 -19.37
N LEU A 88 -8.92 0.72 -18.32
CA LEU A 88 -8.82 2.18 -18.33
C LEU A 88 -7.39 2.64 -18.59
N ASN A 89 -7.23 3.81 -19.22
CA ASN A 89 -5.95 4.46 -19.40
C ASN A 89 -5.85 5.72 -18.53
N CYS A 90 -4.72 5.93 -17.87
CA CYS A 90 -4.45 7.16 -17.13
C CYS A 90 -4.00 8.24 -18.12
N ASP A 91 -4.89 9.18 -18.42
CA ASP A 91 -4.65 10.29 -19.34
C ASP A 91 -3.86 11.39 -18.62
N VAL A 92 -2.57 11.51 -18.96
CA VAL A 92 -1.62 12.42 -18.34
C VAL A 92 -0.56 12.87 -19.34
N ASP A 93 -0.19 14.15 -19.28
CA ASP A 93 0.98 14.67 -19.97
C ASP A 93 2.25 14.25 -19.22
N LYS A 94 2.93 13.22 -19.73
CA LYS A 94 4.13 12.67 -19.08
C LYS A 94 5.33 13.59 -19.25
N THR A 95 5.93 13.99 -18.14
CA THR A 95 7.17 14.78 -18.14
C THR A 95 8.35 13.91 -17.70
N ILE A 96 9.56 14.22 -18.16
CA ILE A 96 10.78 13.48 -17.74
C ILE A 96 10.91 13.51 -16.21
N VAL A 97 10.75 14.69 -15.61
CA VAL A 97 10.85 14.87 -14.16
C VAL A 97 9.71 14.17 -13.43
N GLY A 98 8.47 14.27 -13.92
CA GLY A 98 7.30 13.62 -13.32
C GLY A 98 7.37 12.10 -13.39
N SER A 99 7.95 11.54 -14.45
CA SER A 99 8.11 10.09 -14.60
C SER A 99 9.17 9.53 -13.66
N ILE A 100 10.26 10.28 -13.43
CA ILE A 100 11.30 9.93 -12.44
C ILE A 100 10.75 10.07 -11.01
N THR A 101 10.00 11.13 -10.72
CA THR A 101 9.47 11.42 -9.38
C THR A 101 8.15 10.72 -9.07
N ASN A 102 7.59 9.95 -10.02
CA ASN A 102 6.25 9.37 -9.97
C ASN A 102 5.15 10.39 -9.60
N SER A 103 5.28 11.61 -10.11
CA SER A 103 4.38 12.74 -9.80
C SER A 103 3.61 13.23 -11.03
N ASP A 104 3.65 12.50 -12.14
CA ASP A 104 2.71 12.70 -13.24
C ASP A 104 1.32 12.21 -12.78
N PHE A 105 0.35 13.12 -12.69
CA PHE A 105 -1.02 12.80 -12.31
C PHE A 105 -2.01 13.10 -13.43
N GLY A 106 -2.95 12.19 -13.63
CA GLY A 106 -3.95 12.26 -14.69
C GLY A 106 -5.32 11.86 -14.23
N ILE A 107 -6.20 11.59 -15.20
CA ILE A 107 -7.55 11.08 -14.99
C ILE A 107 -7.74 9.77 -15.76
N CYS A 108 -8.36 8.78 -15.14
CA CYS A 108 -8.69 7.52 -15.80
C CYS A 108 -9.78 7.71 -16.84
N LYS A 109 -9.55 7.26 -18.07
CA LYS A 109 -10.52 7.30 -19.18
C LYS A 109 -10.58 5.95 -19.88
N ASP A 110 -11.77 5.55 -20.35
CA ASP A 110 -11.89 4.42 -21.26
C ASP A 110 -11.39 4.82 -22.66
N PRO A 111 -10.34 4.17 -23.20
CA PRO A 111 -9.86 4.44 -24.55
C PRO A 111 -10.92 4.20 -25.64
N ARG A 112 -11.94 3.38 -25.38
CA ARG A 112 -13.06 3.12 -26.31
C ARG A 112 -14.05 4.28 -26.38
N SER A 113 -14.24 5.00 -25.28
CA SER A 113 -15.09 6.21 -25.23
C SER A 113 -14.57 7.30 -26.16
N SER A 114 -13.24 7.48 -26.21
CA SER A 114 -12.61 8.43 -27.15
C SER A 114 -12.64 8.00 -28.62
N ASN A 115 -12.76 6.71 -28.92
CA ASN A 115 -12.72 6.18 -30.29
C ASN A 115 -14.12 6.09 -30.95
N GLY A 116 -15.20 6.23 -30.18
CA GLY A 116 -16.59 6.23 -30.68
C GLY A 116 -17.12 7.59 -31.10
N SER A 117 -16.32 8.65 -31.01
CA SER A 117 -16.70 10.03 -31.36
C SER A 117 -16.01 10.53 -32.64
N ARG A 118 -15.54 9.64 -33.51
CA ARG A 118 -14.93 9.96 -34.81
C ARG A 118 -15.65 9.29 -35.97
#